data_AF-A0A535DRB7-F1
#
_entry.id   AF-A0A535DRB7-F1
#
_cell.length_a   1.000
_cell.length_b   1.000
_cell.length_c   1.000
_cell.angle_alpha   90.00
_cell.angle_beta   90.00
_cell.angle_gamma   90.00
#
_symmetry.space_group_name_H-M   'P 1'
#
loop_
_entity.id
_entity.type
_entity.pdbx_description
1 polymer ?
#
loop_
_entity_poly.entity_id
_entity_poly.type
_entity_poly.pdbx_seq_one_letter_code
_entity_poly.pdbx_strand_id
1 'polypeptide(L)'
;TDNSTNEAGFTVERSTNGGVSFLQIGSLAANVTRYSNTNLTAGAGYSYRVRAYEGSNYSAYSNTAAATTLPPPAAPGNLTASAQGARSIRLTWTDNSSIESGFRIDRSTDGVNFTQLGLLTANTTSYTNGGLTSGVTYFYRVRAYDGANFSAYSNVASATAK
;
A
#
# COMPACT_ATOMS: atom_id res chain seq x y z
N THR A 1 -0.97 -29.12 0.74
CA THR A 1 -0.58 -30.18 1.69
C THR A 1 0.71 -30.78 1.20
N ASP A 2 1.52 -31.29 2.11
CA ASP A 2 2.66 -32.10 1.73
C ASP A 2 2.17 -33.53 1.46
N ASN A 3 2.56 -34.08 0.31
CA ASN A 3 2.25 -35.44 -0.09
C ASN A 3 3.52 -36.25 -0.39
N SER A 4 4.71 -35.68 -0.13
CA SER A 4 6.01 -36.32 -0.34
C SER A 4 6.55 -36.84 1.00
N THR A 5 7.43 -37.83 0.96
CA THR A 5 8.00 -38.45 2.19
C THR A 5 9.52 -38.55 2.16
N ASN A 6 10.15 -38.03 1.11
CA ASN A 6 11.59 -38.15 0.82
C ASN A 6 12.17 -36.90 0.16
N GLU A 7 11.49 -35.76 0.25
CA GLU A 7 11.94 -34.52 -0.32
C GLU A 7 12.93 -33.78 0.60
N ALA A 8 13.88 -33.08 0.00
CA ALA A 8 14.72 -32.12 0.71
C ALA A 8 14.00 -30.77 0.92
N GLY A 9 12.98 -30.50 0.10
CA GLY A 9 12.19 -29.28 0.18
C GLY A 9 11.29 -29.04 -1.02
N PHE A 10 10.78 -27.80 -1.13
CA PHE A 10 9.90 -27.37 -2.20
C PHE A 10 10.43 -26.11 -2.88
N THR A 11 10.34 -26.04 -4.22
CA THR A 11 10.52 -24.78 -4.93
C THR A 11 9.16 -24.11 -5.12
N VAL A 12 9.09 -22.81 -4.83
CA VAL A 12 7.89 -22.00 -5.06
C VAL A 12 8.12 -21.14 -6.30
N GLU A 13 7.22 -21.25 -7.27
CA GLU A 13 7.24 -20.43 -8.47
C GLU A 13 6.02 -19.52 -8.56
N ARG A 14 6.22 -18.34 -9.12
CA ARG A 14 5.19 -17.32 -9.34
C ARG A 14 5.15 -16.87 -10.80
N SER A 15 3.94 -16.66 -11.30
CA SER A 15 3.63 -16.02 -12.57
C SER A 15 2.96 -14.67 -12.34
N THR A 16 3.26 -13.70 -13.20
CA THR A 16 2.63 -12.37 -13.23
C THR A 16 1.82 -12.13 -14.51
N ASN A 17 1.67 -13.15 -15.35
CA ASN A 17 1.03 -13.07 -16.68
C ASN A 17 -0.05 -14.16 -16.84
N GLY A 18 -0.85 -14.39 -15.80
CA GLY A 18 -1.97 -15.33 -15.84
C GLY A 18 -1.56 -16.80 -15.92
N GLY A 19 -0.35 -17.15 -15.48
CA GLY A 19 0.16 -18.52 -15.50
C GLY A 19 0.84 -18.94 -16.81
N VAL A 20 1.15 -17.99 -17.70
CA VAL A 20 1.86 -18.30 -18.96
C VAL A 20 3.33 -18.62 -18.71
N SER A 21 4.02 -17.83 -17.90
CA SER A 21 5.40 -18.10 -17.48
C SER A 21 5.58 -17.94 -15.97
N PHE A 22 6.48 -18.74 -15.42
CA PHE A 22 6.75 -18.82 -13.99
C PHE A 22 8.23 -18.57 -13.70
N LEU A 23 8.50 -17.90 -12.58
CA LEU A 23 9.84 -17.70 -12.02
C LEU A 23 9.87 -18.28 -10.62
N GLN A 24 10.95 -18.98 -10.27
CA GLN A 24 11.18 -19.41 -8.90
C GLN A 24 11.44 -18.19 -8.01
N ILE A 25 10.67 -18.07 -6.92
CA ILE A 25 10.73 -16.95 -5.97
C ILE A 25 11.16 -17.39 -4.57
N GLY A 26 11.31 -18.70 -4.34
CA GLY A 26 11.79 -19.22 -3.07
C GLY A 26 12.01 -20.73 -3.10
N SER A 27 12.75 -21.19 -2.11
CA SER A 27 12.87 -22.60 -1.74
C SER A 27 12.48 -22.74 -0.27
N LEU A 28 11.70 -23.76 0.03
CA LEU A 28 11.23 -24.10 1.36
C LEU A 28 11.90 -25.40 1.81
N ALA A 29 12.16 -25.54 3.10
CA ALA A 29 12.62 -26.81 3.67
C ALA A 29 11.54 -27.90 3.56
N ALA A 30 11.95 -29.16 3.72
CA ALA A 30 11.05 -30.31 3.79
C ALA A 30 9.92 -30.10 4.82
N ASN A 31 8.75 -30.69 4.59
CA ASN A 31 7.55 -30.56 5.43
C ASN A 31 6.94 -29.14 5.58
N VAL A 32 7.52 -28.10 4.97
CA VAL A 32 6.95 -26.75 5.02
C VAL A 32 5.74 -26.66 4.08
N THR A 33 4.57 -26.40 4.65
CA THR A 33 3.29 -26.33 3.92
C THR A 33 2.79 -24.91 3.67
N ARG A 34 3.56 -23.89 4.06
CA ARG A 34 3.17 -22.47 3.97
C ARG A 34 4.29 -21.60 3.43
N TYR A 35 3.92 -20.62 2.60
CA TYR A 35 4.82 -19.60 2.08
C TYR A 35 4.12 -18.24 2.11
N SER A 36 4.85 -17.19 2.50
CA SER A 36 4.36 -15.81 2.46
C SER A 36 5.14 -15.05 1.40
N ASN A 37 4.43 -14.55 0.38
CA ASN A 37 5.01 -13.72 -0.66
C ASN A 37 4.70 -12.25 -0.37
N THR A 38 5.72 -11.44 -0.12
CA THR A 38 5.57 -10.02 0.24
C THR A 38 6.01 -9.10 -0.91
N ASN A 39 5.83 -7.78 -0.75
CA ASN A 39 6.21 -6.76 -1.73
C ASN A 39 5.57 -6.97 -3.11
N LEU A 40 4.30 -7.40 -3.10
CA LEU A 40 3.49 -7.52 -4.31
C LEU A 40 2.87 -6.19 -4.68
N THR A 41 2.63 -5.99 -5.97
CA THR A 41 1.89 -4.84 -6.48
C THR A 41 0.42 -4.97 -6.05
N ALA A 42 -0.16 -3.90 -5.52
CA ALA A 42 -1.59 -3.85 -5.17
C ALA A 42 -2.48 -3.96 -6.42
N GLY A 43 -3.61 -4.66 -6.31
CA GLY A 43 -4.55 -4.91 -7.41
C GLY A 43 -4.02 -5.84 -8.52
N ALA A 44 -2.87 -6.48 -8.34
CA ALA A 44 -2.25 -7.33 -9.36
C ALA A 44 -2.54 -8.81 -9.14
N GLY A 45 -2.78 -9.53 -10.25
CA GLY A 45 -2.99 -10.97 -10.27
C GLY A 45 -1.67 -11.74 -10.28
N TYR A 46 -1.58 -12.77 -9.45
CA TYR A 46 -0.45 -13.67 -9.37
C TYR A 46 -0.92 -15.12 -9.39
N SER A 47 -0.19 -15.96 -10.11
CA SER A 47 -0.40 -17.41 -10.08
C SER A 47 0.81 -18.10 -9.47
N TYR A 48 0.59 -19.17 -8.73
CA TYR A 48 1.60 -19.90 -7.99
C TYR A 48 1.51 -21.38 -8.29
N ARG A 49 2.67 -22.03 -8.31
CA ARG A 49 2.79 -23.48 -8.31
C ARG A 49 4.02 -23.88 -7.50
N VAL A 50 3.99 -25.09 -6.96
CA VAL A 50 5.10 -25.65 -6.19
C VAL A 50 5.47 -27.02 -6.74
N ARG A 51 6.69 -27.46 -6.46
CA ARG A 51 7.13 -28.85 -6.68
C ARG A 51 8.14 -29.23 -5.61
N ALA A 52 8.16 -30.50 -5.25
CA ALA A 52 9.17 -31.05 -4.35
C ALA A 52 10.50 -31.22 -5.09
N TYR A 53 11.62 -31.18 -4.37
CA TYR A 53 12.94 -31.48 -4.90
C TYR A 53 13.77 -32.35 -3.95
N GLU A 54 14.64 -33.19 -4.51
CA GLU A 54 15.69 -33.92 -3.81
C GLU A 54 16.94 -33.95 -4.69
N GLY A 55 17.96 -33.16 -4.33
CA GLY A 55 19.13 -32.93 -5.20
C GLY A 55 18.72 -32.30 -6.53
N SER A 56 19.02 -32.98 -7.65
CA SER A 56 18.61 -32.55 -9.00
C SER A 56 17.27 -33.14 -9.46
N ASN A 57 16.63 -33.97 -8.63
CA ASN A 57 15.34 -34.57 -8.94
C ASN A 57 14.20 -33.64 -8.51
N TYR A 58 13.17 -33.57 -9.34
CA TYR A 58 12.00 -32.73 -9.11
C TYR A 58 10.72 -33.52 -9.36
N SER A 59 9.70 -33.29 -8.53
CA SER A 59 8.37 -33.81 -8.80
C SER A 59 7.70 -33.09 -9.97
N ALA A 60 6.55 -33.60 -10.42
CA ALA A 60 5.61 -32.79 -11.18
C ALA A 60 5.20 -31.56 -10.36
N TYR A 61 4.81 -30.48 -11.04
CA TYR A 61 4.25 -29.30 -10.39
C TYR A 61 2.87 -29.63 -9.79
N SER A 62 2.54 -28.92 -8.72
CA SER A 62 1.17 -28.80 -8.24
C SER A 62 0.26 -28.20 -9.31
N ASN A 63 -1.05 -28.24 -9.08
CA ASN A 63 -1.95 -27.37 -9.82
C ASN A 63 -1.56 -25.89 -9.62
N THR A 64 -1.92 -25.06 -10.59
CA THR A 64 -1.76 -23.61 -10.51
C THR A 64 -2.85 -23.02 -9.62
N ALA A 65 -2.47 -22.26 -8.60
CA ALA A 65 -3.38 -21.47 -7.77
C ALA A 65 -3.23 -19.98 -8.13
N ALA A 66 -4.32 -19.25 -8.31
CA ALA A 66 -4.30 -17.83 -8.66
C ALA A 66 -4.99 -16.98 -7.59
N ALA A 67 -4.44 -15.79 -7.35
CA ALA A 67 -5.01 -14.79 -6.45
C ALA A 67 -4.66 -13.37 -6.92
N THR A 68 -5.51 -12.41 -6.58
CA THR A 68 -5.29 -10.99 -6.84
C THR A 68 -5.11 -10.27 -5.51
N THR A 69 -4.09 -9.42 -5.40
CA THR A 69 -3.90 -8.58 -4.22
C THR A 69 -5.00 -7.52 -4.12
N LEU A 70 -5.28 -7.03 -2.91
CA LEU A 70 -6.23 -5.92 -2.74
C LEU A 70 -5.76 -4.68 -3.51
N PRO A 71 -6.67 -3.88 -4.07
CA PRO A 71 -6.33 -2.59 -4.66
C PRO A 71 -5.77 -1.63 -3.60
N PRO A 72 -5.05 -0.57 -3.99
CA PRO A 72 -4.70 0.49 -3.06
C PRO A 72 -5.97 1.13 -2.47
N PRO A 73 -5.88 1.77 -1.29
CA PRO A 73 -6.99 2.53 -0.72
C PRO A 73 -7.58 3.54 -1.70
N ALA A 74 -8.87 3.85 -1.54
CA ALA A 74 -9.50 4.93 -2.30
C ALA A 74 -8.95 6.29 -1.87
N ALA A 75 -8.83 7.21 -2.83
CA ALA A 75 -8.32 8.55 -2.53
C ALA A 75 -9.31 9.36 -1.67
N PRO A 76 -8.84 10.12 -0.68
CA PRO A 76 -9.69 11.06 0.05
C PRO A 76 -10.28 12.11 -0.90
N GLY A 77 -11.52 12.51 -0.65
CA GLY A 77 -12.24 13.51 -1.45
C GLY A 77 -12.46 14.81 -0.69
N ASN A 78 -12.92 15.85 -1.40
CA ASN A 78 -13.44 17.09 -0.82
C ASN A 78 -12.53 17.72 0.25
N LEU A 79 -11.22 17.73 0.03
CA LEU A 79 -10.29 18.35 0.96
C LEU A 79 -10.55 19.87 0.98
N THR A 80 -10.75 20.42 2.17
CA THR A 80 -10.85 21.86 2.42
C THR A 80 -9.83 22.30 3.47
N ALA A 81 -9.46 23.58 3.41
CA ALA A 81 -8.54 24.22 4.36
C ALA A 81 -9.15 25.53 4.85
N SER A 82 -9.15 25.76 6.16
CA SER A 82 -9.70 26.96 6.80
C SER A 82 -8.77 27.49 7.88
N ALA A 83 -8.47 28.79 7.85
CA ALA A 83 -7.67 29.41 8.91
C ALA A 83 -8.48 29.49 10.22
N GLN A 84 -7.92 28.98 11.31
CA GLN A 84 -8.53 28.99 12.65
C GLN A 84 -7.97 30.11 13.54
N GLY A 85 -6.94 30.82 13.07
CA GLY A 85 -6.25 31.88 13.78
C GLY A 85 -4.97 32.27 13.05
N ALA A 86 -4.12 33.05 13.71
CA ALA A 86 -2.94 33.60 13.05
C ALA A 86 -1.85 32.57 12.70
N ARG A 87 -1.90 31.39 13.33
CA ARG A 87 -0.83 30.38 13.26
C ARG A 87 -1.37 28.97 13.07
N SER A 88 -2.61 28.82 12.61
CA SER A 88 -3.26 27.51 12.48
C SER A 88 -4.26 27.43 11.33
N ILE A 89 -4.21 26.32 10.59
CA ILE A 89 -5.16 25.96 9.53
C ILE A 89 -5.77 24.59 9.84
N ARG A 90 -7.09 24.49 9.80
CA ARG A 90 -7.82 23.23 9.91
C ARG A 90 -8.14 22.67 8.53
N LEU A 91 -7.81 21.41 8.34
CA LEU A 91 -8.10 20.58 7.19
C LEU A 91 -9.27 19.65 7.51
N THR A 92 -10.17 19.45 6.55
CA THR A 92 -11.21 18.41 6.60
C THR A 92 -11.34 17.76 5.23
N TRP A 93 -11.62 16.46 5.19
CA TRP A 93 -11.80 15.70 3.94
C TRP A 93 -12.85 14.60 4.12
N THR A 94 -13.32 14.06 2.99
CA THR A 94 -14.14 12.86 2.94
C THR A 94 -13.23 11.63 2.91
N ASP A 95 -13.48 10.69 3.82
CA ASP A 95 -12.94 9.34 3.73
C ASP A 95 -13.75 8.52 2.72
N ASN A 96 -13.07 7.98 1.72
CA ASN A 96 -13.67 7.15 0.68
C ASN A 96 -13.19 5.70 0.74
N SER A 97 -12.37 5.36 1.73
CA SER A 97 -11.74 4.05 1.86
C SER A 97 -12.29 3.33 3.10
N SER A 98 -12.25 2.00 3.05
CA SER A 98 -12.57 1.12 4.19
C SER A 98 -11.46 0.13 4.50
N ILE A 99 -10.33 0.24 3.79
CA ILE A 99 -9.18 -0.67 3.85
C ILE A 99 -7.89 0.06 4.22
N GLU A 100 -7.94 1.36 4.48
CA GLU A 100 -6.78 2.17 4.83
C GLU A 100 -6.37 1.94 6.28
N SER A 101 -5.06 1.87 6.49
CA SER A 101 -4.46 1.96 7.82
C SER A 101 -4.43 3.42 8.33
N GLY A 102 -4.57 4.41 7.44
CA GLY A 102 -4.55 5.81 7.79
C GLY A 102 -4.42 6.79 6.63
N PHE A 103 -4.09 8.04 6.97
CA PHE A 103 -3.93 9.14 6.02
C PHE A 103 -2.58 9.82 6.15
N ARG A 104 -1.94 10.11 5.02
CA ARG A 104 -0.75 10.97 4.93
C ARG A 104 -1.18 12.37 4.52
N ILE A 105 -0.70 13.37 5.25
CA ILE A 105 -0.89 14.78 4.93
C ILE A 105 0.41 15.35 4.41
N ASP A 106 0.35 16.03 3.26
CA ASP A 106 1.44 16.82 2.73
C ASP A 106 1.10 18.31 2.72
N ARG A 107 2.12 19.16 2.85
CA ARG A 107 2.04 20.62 2.81
C ARG A 107 3.07 21.22 1.86
N SER A 108 2.69 22.31 1.20
CA SER A 108 3.53 23.15 0.36
C SER A 108 3.28 24.63 0.68
N THR A 109 4.25 25.50 0.38
CA THR A 109 4.10 26.97 0.40
C THR A 109 4.05 27.60 -1.00
N ASP A 110 4.32 26.82 -2.05
CA ASP A 110 4.34 27.27 -3.45
C ASP A 110 3.30 26.55 -4.33
N GLY A 111 2.56 25.60 -3.77
CA GLY A 111 1.57 24.78 -4.49
C GLY A 111 2.18 23.68 -5.34
N VAL A 112 3.51 23.52 -5.35
CA VAL A 112 4.24 22.60 -6.22
C VAL A 112 5.09 21.62 -5.41
N ASN A 113 5.91 22.12 -4.50
CA ASN A 113 6.84 21.34 -3.69
C ASN A 113 6.20 20.94 -2.36
N PHE A 114 5.63 19.73 -2.34
CA PHE A 114 4.95 19.18 -1.18
C PHE A 114 5.88 18.35 -0.30
N THR A 115 5.81 18.59 1.01
CA THR A 115 6.55 17.85 2.05
C THR A 115 5.56 17.19 3.01
N GLN A 116 5.92 16.01 3.52
CA GLN A 116 5.06 15.29 4.47
C GLN A 116 4.98 16.06 5.80
N LEU A 117 3.76 16.29 6.28
CA LEU A 117 3.52 16.78 7.63
C LEU A 117 3.39 15.63 8.64
N GLY A 118 2.70 14.56 8.28
CA GLY A 118 2.47 13.46 9.19
C GLY A 118 1.60 12.35 8.62
N LEU A 119 1.49 11.28 9.43
CA LEU A 119 0.57 10.16 9.23
C LEU A 119 -0.47 10.20 10.35
N LEU A 120 -1.72 9.93 9.98
CA LEU A 120 -2.87 9.84 10.87
C LEU A 120 -3.43 8.43 10.83
N THR A 121 -4.15 8.05 11.87
CA THR A 121 -4.81 6.74 11.96
C THR A 121 -6.00 6.63 11.00
N ALA A 122 -6.41 5.38 10.72
CA ALA A 122 -7.61 5.05 9.95
C ALA A 122 -8.85 5.85 10.39
N ASN A 123 -9.78 6.07 9.46
CA ASN A 123 -11.02 6.83 9.66
C ASN A 123 -10.86 8.31 10.11
N THR A 124 -9.63 8.85 10.15
CA THR A 124 -9.43 10.27 10.48
C THR A 124 -9.86 11.15 9.31
N THR A 125 -10.73 12.13 9.55
CA THR A 125 -11.28 13.04 8.52
C THR A 125 -10.96 14.51 8.74
N SER A 126 -10.13 14.83 9.75
CA SER A 126 -9.68 16.20 9.99
C SER A 126 -8.30 16.30 10.64
N TYR A 127 -7.61 17.42 10.42
CA TYR A 127 -6.30 17.71 10.99
C TYR A 127 -6.12 19.20 11.19
N THR A 128 -5.46 19.61 12.27
CA THR A 128 -5.10 21.02 12.49
C THR A 128 -3.60 21.20 12.38
N ASN A 129 -3.16 21.92 11.35
CA ASN A 129 -1.77 22.29 11.16
C ASN A 129 -1.47 23.59 11.93
N GLY A 130 -0.73 23.48 13.03
CA GLY A 130 -0.33 24.61 13.88
C GLY A 130 1.08 25.14 13.58
N GLY A 131 1.49 26.16 14.34
CA GLY A 131 2.86 26.72 14.26
C GLY A 131 3.17 27.48 12.98
N LEU A 132 2.15 27.96 12.27
CA LEU A 132 2.30 28.61 10.96
C LEU A 132 2.77 30.05 11.06
N THR A 133 3.36 30.54 9.98
CA THR A 133 3.70 31.95 9.81
C THR A 133 2.47 32.71 9.31
N SER A 134 2.08 33.77 10.03
CA SER A 134 0.98 34.66 9.66
C SER A 134 1.21 35.28 8.28
N GLY A 135 0.14 35.43 7.51
CA GLY A 135 0.17 35.97 6.14
C GLY A 135 0.67 35.01 5.07
N VAL A 136 1.14 33.80 5.43
CA VAL A 136 1.62 32.80 4.46
C VAL A 136 0.47 31.89 4.02
N THR A 137 0.34 31.71 2.69
CA THR A 137 -0.54 30.72 2.09
C THR A 137 0.11 29.35 2.11
N TYR A 138 -0.61 28.37 2.64
CA TYR A 138 -0.19 26.98 2.63
C TYR A 138 -1.15 26.15 1.79
N PHE A 139 -0.59 25.23 1.03
CA PHE A 139 -1.28 24.27 0.18
C PHE A 139 -1.18 22.88 0.81
N TYR A 140 -2.24 22.11 0.71
CA TYR A 140 -2.35 20.79 1.33
C TYR A 140 -2.93 19.79 0.35
N ARG A 141 -2.48 18.54 0.48
CA ARG A 141 -3.09 17.37 -0.16
C ARG A 141 -3.02 16.20 0.81
N VAL A 142 -4.01 15.32 0.74
CA VAL A 142 -4.09 14.13 1.61
C VAL A 142 -4.19 12.89 0.74
N ARG A 143 -3.60 11.78 1.18
CA ARG A 143 -3.81 10.47 0.56
C ARG A 143 -3.98 9.39 1.63
N ALA A 144 -4.78 8.38 1.35
CA ALA A 144 -4.92 7.21 2.20
C ALA A 144 -3.72 6.27 2.00
N TYR A 145 -3.42 5.45 3.01
CA TYR A 145 -2.37 4.43 2.93
C TYR A 145 -2.77 3.13 3.62
N ASP A 146 -2.22 2.01 3.12
CA ASP A 146 -2.26 0.71 3.76
C ASP A 146 -0.89 0.02 3.60
N GLY A 147 -0.14 -0.09 4.70
CA GLY A 147 1.28 -0.46 4.67
C GLY A 147 2.10 0.44 3.75
N ALA A 148 2.70 -0.15 2.71
CA ALA A 148 3.47 0.58 1.69
C ALA A 148 2.61 1.08 0.51
N ASN A 149 1.32 0.72 0.46
CA ASN A 149 0.42 1.11 -0.62
C ASN A 149 -0.21 2.47 -0.31
N PHE A 150 -0.31 3.32 -1.33
CA PHE A 150 -0.92 4.64 -1.21
C PHE A 150 -1.99 4.83 -2.27
N SER A 151 -3.05 5.54 -1.90
CA SER A 151 -4.02 6.05 -2.87
C SER A 151 -3.41 7.15 -3.73
N ALA A 152 -4.13 7.56 -4.78
CA ALA A 152 -3.93 8.89 -5.35
C ALA A 152 -4.14 9.98 -4.29
N TYR A 153 -3.58 11.17 -4.52
CA TYR A 153 -3.86 12.33 -3.66
C TYR A 153 -5.28 12.85 -3.90
N SER A 154 -5.84 13.49 -2.86
CA SER A 154 -7.02 14.35 -2.95
C SER A 154 -6.77 15.54 -3.89
N ASN A 155 -7.80 16.37 -4.08
CA ASN A 155 -7.59 17.73 -4.57
C ASN A 155 -6.60 18.50 -3.67
N VAL A 156 -5.95 19.53 -4.24
CA VAL A 156 -5.17 20.48 -3.45
C VAL A 156 -6.11 21.51 -2.84
N ALA A 157 -5.99 21.74 -1.53
CA ALA A 157 -6.68 22.82 -0.83
C ALA A 157 -5.66 23.83 -0.31
N SER A 158 -6.06 25.10 -0.16
CA SER A 158 -5.17 26.13 0.38
C SER A 158 -5.88 27.09 1.31
N ALA A 159 -5.12 27.67 2.24
CA ALA A 159 -5.57 28.76 3.08
C ALA A 159 -4.38 29.61 3.53
N THR A 160 -4.62 30.90 3.76
CA THR A 160 -3.64 31.84 4.34
C THR A 160 -3.80 31.86 5.85
N ALA A 161 -2.72 31.63 6.59
CA ALA A 161 -2.74 31.82 8.04
C ALA A 161 -2.97 33.30 8.35
N LYS A 162 -3.89 33.61 9.28
CA LYS A 162 -4.31 35.00 9.55
C LYS A 162 -3.26 35.82 10.29
#